data_AF-A0AB34ZEH1-F1
#
_entry.id   AF-A0AB34ZEH1-F1
#
_cell.length_a   1.000
_cell.length_b   1.000
_cell.length_c   1.000
_cell.angle_alpha   90.00
_cell.angle_beta   90.00
_cell.angle_gamma   90.00
#
_symmetry.space_group_name_H-M   'P 1'
#
loop_
_entity.id
_entity.type
_entity.pdbx_description
1 polymer ?
#
loop_
_entity_poly.entity_id
_entity_poly.type
_entity_poly.pdbx_seq_one_letter_code
_entity_poly.pdbx_strand_id
1 'polypeptide(L)'
;MNKEFRLIFEGFPDCSGLSAFGGLLRLFCPADELWGLTWSKFSGLNFDWDNALMYDVFGNVYFTKNFFVNILSLDSGDIVPLDVNVRELAAAVVSDPNSTIMFGKYAEAIKFLGRLKDNQNYAFKVELSLGGAFDVDNMYISDRLENVKNLAKIARQIRCVPIGAKFAADI
;
A
#
# COMPACT_ATOMS: atom_id res chain seq x y z
N MET A 1 -13.91 -10.47 6.35
CA MET A 1 -14.13 -9.03 6.07
C MET A 1 -14.96 -8.39 7.19
N ASN A 2 -14.41 -7.38 7.85
CA ASN A 2 -15.09 -6.64 8.91
C ASN A 2 -16.23 -5.78 8.32
N LYS A 3 -17.49 -6.12 8.65
CA LYS A 3 -18.68 -5.40 8.14
C LYS A 3 -18.70 -3.92 8.54
N GLU A 4 -18.17 -3.60 9.72
CA GLU A 4 -18.08 -2.23 10.21
C GLU A 4 -17.14 -1.39 9.34
N PHE A 5 -15.96 -1.92 9.04
CA PHE A 5 -14.99 -1.19 8.21
C PHE A 5 -15.51 -0.96 6.79
N ARG A 6 -16.24 -1.92 6.21
CA ARG A 6 -16.86 -1.73 4.90
C ARG A 6 -17.80 -0.52 4.87
N LEU A 7 -18.66 -0.36 5.87
CA LEU A 7 -19.57 0.80 5.94
C LEU A 7 -18.81 2.13 6.09
N ILE A 8 -17.71 2.10 6.85
CA ILE A 8 -16.82 3.28 6.97
C ILE A 8 -16.20 3.61 5.61
N PHE A 9 -15.67 2.62 4.91
CA PHE A 9 -15.04 2.78 3.61
C PHE A 9 -16.02 3.30 2.55
N GLU A 10 -17.27 2.83 2.55
CA GLU A 10 -18.35 3.31 1.68
C GLU A 10 -18.67 4.81 1.90
N GLY A 11 -18.28 5.37 3.05
CA GLY A 11 -18.38 6.81 3.35
C GLY A 11 -17.20 7.65 2.87
N PHE A 12 -16.15 7.06 2.30
CA PHE A 12 -15.02 7.82 1.78
C PHE A 12 -15.35 8.60 0.50
N PRO A 13 -14.70 9.75 0.26
CA PRO A 13 -14.81 10.51 -0.99
C PRO A 13 -14.59 9.64 -2.22
N ASP A 14 -15.37 9.90 -3.28
CA ASP A 14 -15.31 9.19 -4.56
C ASP A 14 -15.35 7.66 -4.44
N CYS A 15 -16.07 7.13 -3.45
CA CYS A 15 -16.23 5.70 -3.28
C CYS A 15 -17.08 5.10 -4.41
N SER A 16 -16.52 4.12 -5.12
CA SER A 16 -17.17 3.32 -6.15
C SER A 16 -16.83 1.84 -5.94
N GLY A 17 -17.78 1.11 -5.35
CA GLY A 17 -17.64 -0.32 -5.07
C GLY A 17 -16.54 -0.60 -4.04
N LEU A 18 -15.41 -1.13 -4.52
CA LEU A 18 -14.26 -1.53 -3.71
C LEU A 18 -13.12 -0.50 -3.74
N SER A 19 -13.36 0.70 -4.26
CA SER A 19 -12.36 1.74 -4.42
C SER A 19 -12.86 3.08 -3.89
N ALA A 20 -11.96 3.92 -3.38
CA ALA A 20 -12.25 5.27 -2.92
C ALA A 20 -11.13 6.23 -3.33
N PHE A 21 -11.35 7.54 -3.18
CA PHE A 21 -10.41 8.60 -3.55
C PHE A 21 -9.94 8.48 -5.01
N GLY A 22 -10.89 8.26 -5.92
CA GLY A 22 -10.61 8.11 -7.35
C GLY A 22 -9.84 6.85 -7.74
N GLY A 23 -9.68 5.89 -6.82
CA GLY A 23 -8.95 4.64 -7.03
C GLY A 23 -7.64 4.52 -6.25
N LEU A 24 -7.25 5.54 -5.48
CA LEU A 24 -6.07 5.52 -4.61
C LEU A 24 -6.17 4.44 -3.53
N LEU A 25 -7.32 4.35 -2.85
CA LEU A 25 -7.57 3.34 -1.83
C LEU A 25 -8.45 2.23 -2.40
N ARG A 26 -8.11 0.99 -2.05
CA ARG A 26 -8.87 -0.20 -2.42
C ARG A 26 -9.18 -1.02 -1.19
N LEU A 27 -10.45 -1.38 -1.03
CA LEU A 27 -10.91 -2.26 0.05
C LEU A 27 -10.33 -3.65 -0.19
N PHE A 28 -9.68 -4.23 0.81
CA PHE A 28 -9.18 -5.59 0.71
C PHE A 28 -10.36 -6.58 0.78
N CYS A 29 -10.48 -7.44 -0.22
CA CYS A 29 -11.59 -8.37 -0.36
C CYS A 29 -11.15 -9.76 -0.82
N PRO A 30 -12.04 -10.77 -0.85
CA PRO A 30 -11.67 -12.12 -1.29
C PRO A 30 -11.06 -12.19 -2.70
N ALA A 31 -11.38 -11.26 -3.60
CA ALA A 31 -10.77 -11.21 -4.94
C ALA A 31 -9.26 -10.86 -4.90
N ASP A 32 -8.78 -10.31 -3.78
CA ASP A 32 -7.37 -9.96 -3.56
C ASP A 32 -6.56 -11.11 -2.95
N GLU A 33 -7.17 -12.28 -2.73
CA GLU A 33 -6.49 -13.44 -2.15
C GLU A 33 -5.24 -13.83 -2.95
N LEU A 34 -5.34 -13.90 -4.28
CA LEU A 34 -4.19 -14.19 -5.14
C LEU A 34 -3.07 -13.15 -5.00
N TRP A 35 -3.44 -11.88 -4.84
CA TRP A 35 -2.49 -10.79 -4.69
C TRP A 35 -1.74 -10.89 -3.36
N GLY A 36 -2.45 -11.13 -2.25
CA GLY A 36 -1.86 -11.34 -0.93
C GLY A 36 -0.99 -12.60 -0.86
N LEU A 37 -1.49 -13.73 -1.38
CA LEU A 37 -0.74 -14.99 -1.45
C LEU A 37 0.52 -14.86 -2.31
N THR A 38 0.45 -14.10 -3.40
CA THR A 38 1.63 -13.82 -4.23
C THR A 38 2.67 -13.07 -3.41
N TRP A 39 2.28 -12.04 -2.66
CA TRP A 39 3.23 -11.33 -1.82
C TRP A 39 3.89 -12.27 -0.79
N SER A 40 3.10 -12.99 0.00
CA SER A 40 3.61 -13.89 1.05
C SER A 40 4.53 -14.98 0.49
N LYS A 41 4.19 -15.55 -0.68
CA LYS A 41 5.01 -16.56 -1.33
C LYS A 41 6.38 -16.03 -1.75
N PHE A 42 6.44 -14.83 -2.33
CA PHE A 42 7.69 -14.29 -2.87
C PHE A 42 8.54 -13.58 -1.80
N SER A 43 7.92 -13.01 -0.77
CA SER A 43 8.61 -12.41 0.37
C SER A 43 9.17 -13.46 1.32
N GLY A 44 8.48 -14.60 1.45
CA GLY A 44 8.77 -15.59 2.48
C GLY A 44 8.45 -15.08 3.89
N LEU A 45 7.68 -13.99 3.98
CA LEU A 45 7.18 -13.43 5.23
C LEU A 45 5.75 -13.91 5.46
N ASN A 46 5.44 -14.26 6.71
CA ASN A 46 4.09 -14.63 7.09
C ASN A 46 3.32 -13.38 7.49
N PHE A 47 2.22 -13.11 6.79
CA PHE A 47 1.30 -12.03 7.09
C PHE A 47 -0.12 -12.56 7.10
N ASP A 48 -0.88 -12.18 8.11
CA ASP A 48 -2.27 -12.59 8.26
C ASP A 48 -3.19 -11.64 7.48
N TRP A 49 -3.54 -12.06 6.26
CA TRP A 49 -4.39 -11.29 5.35
C TRP A 49 -5.84 -11.20 5.80
N ASP A 50 -6.30 -12.01 6.76
CA ASP A 50 -7.68 -11.96 7.25
C ASP A 50 -7.98 -10.64 7.99
N ASN A 51 -6.93 -10.01 8.50
CA ASN A 51 -6.99 -8.73 9.21
C ASN A 51 -6.73 -7.51 8.30
N ALA A 52 -6.46 -7.71 7.01
CA ALA A 52 -6.29 -6.62 6.07
C ALA A 52 -7.62 -5.88 5.85
N LEU A 53 -7.54 -4.55 5.86
CA LEU A 53 -8.68 -3.66 5.70
C LEU A 53 -8.73 -3.07 4.30
N MET A 54 -7.67 -2.38 3.92
CA MET A 54 -7.52 -1.68 2.64
C MET A 54 -6.05 -1.56 2.29
N TYR A 55 -5.76 -1.18 1.05
CA TYR A 55 -4.41 -0.90 0.59
C TYR A 55 -4.42 0.26 -0.39
N ASP A 56 -3.29 0.94 -0.50
CA ASP A 56 -3.10 2.01 -1.48
C ASP A 56 -2.45 1.48 -2.77
N VAL A 57 -2.45 2.32 -3.81
CA VAL A 57 -1.84 2.01 -5.11
C VAL A 57 -0.31 2.10 -5.13
N PHE A 58 0.33 2.43 -4.00
CA PHE A 58 1.78 2.59 -3.85
C PHE A 58 2.43 1.41 -3.13
N GLY A 59 1.65 0.50 -2.55
CA GLY A 59 2.15 -0.71 -1.91
C GLY A 59 2.14 -0.66 -0.38
N ASN A 60 1.24 0.11 0.24
CA ASN A 60 0.96 0.00 1.67
C ASN A 60 -0.37 -0.72 1.92
N VAL A 61 -0.39 -1.58 2.95
CA VAL A 61 -1.58 -2.30 3.41
C VAL A 61 -1.92 -1.86 4.83
N TYR A 62 -3.15 -1.42 5.04
CA TYR A 62 -3.69 -1.05 6.34
C TYR A 62 -4.42 -2.27 6.91
N PHE A 63 -4.08 -2.66 8.14
CA PHE A 63 -4.64 -3.85 8.77
C PHE A 63 -4.79 -3.67 10.28
N THR A 64 -5.62 -4.49 10.91
CA THR A 64 -5.81 -4.45 12.37
C THR A 64 -4.98 -5.49 13.10
N LYS A 65 -4.32 -5.09 14.19
CA LYS A 65 -3.70 -6.01 15.15
C LYS A 65 -3.89 -5.45 16.55
N ASN A 66 -4.40 -6.25 17.47
CA ASN A 66 -4.69 -5.84 18.86
C ASN A 66 -5.56 -4.57 18.94
N PHE A 67 -6.63 -4.48 18.13
CA PHE A 67 -7.55 -3.33 18.03
C PHE A 67 -6.95 -2.05 17.39
N PHE A 68 -5.65 -2.00 17.13
CA PHE A 68 -4.99 -0.87 16.49
C PHE A 68 -4.72 -1.12 15.01
N VAL A 69 -4.73 -0.04 14.24
CA VAL A 69 -4.34 -0.02 12.84
C VAL A 69 -2.83 -0.03 12.74
N ASN A 70 -2.33 -0.82 11.81
CA ASN A 70 -0.94 -0.92 11.43
C ASN A 70 -0.83 -0.77 9.91
N ILE A 71 0.31 -0.29 9.44
CA ILE A 71 0.67 -0.26 8.02
C ILE A 71 1.74 -1.33 7.79
N LEU A 72 1.50 -2.20 6.82
CA LEU A 72 2.52 -3.05 6.21
C LEU A 72 3.02 -2.37 4.93
N SER A 73 4.31 -2.08 4.85
CA SER A 73 4.96 -1.66 3.61
C SER A 73 5.43 -2.88 2.83
N LEU A 74 4.90 -3.09 1.62
CA LEU A 74 5.12 -4.33 0.87
C LEU A 74 6.55 -4.45 0.30
N ASP A 75 7.25 -3.34 0.13
CA ASP A 75 8.61 -3.27 -0.42
C ASP A 75 9.70 -3.66 0.58
N SER A 76 9.40 -3.58 1.88
CA SER A 76 10.30 -3.87 3.01
C SER A 76 9.80 -5.02 3.86
N GLY A 77 8.48 -5.19 3.95
CA GLY A 77 7.84 -6.09 4.92
C GLY A 77 7.74 -5.48 6.31
N ASP A 78 8.08 -4.21 6.48
CA ASP A 78 8.02 -3.52 7.76
C ASP A 78 6.56 -3.26 8.19
N ILE A 79 6.33 -3.38 9.49
CA ILE A 79 5.04 -3.10 10.11
C ILE A 79 5.18 -1.90 11.03
N VAL A 80 4.44 -0.83 10.74
CA VAL A 80 4.41 0.39 11.53
C VAL A 80 3.06 0.50 12.24
N PRO A 81 3.01 0.50 13.58
CA PRO A 81 1.79 0.76 14.32
C PRO A 81 1.41 2.25 14.23
N LEU A 82 0.12 2.54 14.04
CA LEU A 82 -0.38 3.92 13.97
C LEU A 82 -0.97 4.44 15.30
N ASP A 83 -1.08 3.58 16.32
CA ASP A 83 -1.69 3.90 17.63
C ASP A 83 -3.12 4.52 17.52
N VAL A 84 -3.86 4.09 16.50
CA VAL A 84 -5.26 4.51 16.26
C VAL A 84 -6.13 3.31 15.93
N ASN A 85 -7.43 3.39 16.23
CA ASN A 85 -8.41 2.42 15.79
C ASN A 85 -8.93 2.72 14.36
N VAL A 86 -9.79 1.86 13.83
CA VAL A 86 -10.31 1.98 12.46
C VAL A 86 -11.15 3.24 12.21
N ARG A 87 -11.86 3.74 13.24
CA ARG A 87 -12.68 4.96 13.12
C ARG A 87 -11.80 6.21 13.15
N GLU A 88 -10.77 6.21 13.98
CA GLU A 88 -9.78 7.27 14.05
C GLU A 88 -8.96 7.36 12.76
N LEU A 89 -8.53 6.23 12.21
CA LEU A 89 -7.91 6.19 10.88
C LEU A 89 -8.82 6.82 9.82
N ALA A 90 -10.10 6.41 9.78
CA ALA A 90 -11.04 6.93 8.80
C ALA A 90 -11.27 8.44 8.95
N ALA A 91 -11.36 8.95 10.17
CA ALA A 91 -11.44 10.38 10.44
C ALA A 91 -10.18 11.11 9.96
N ALA A 92 -8.99 10.57 10.22
CA ALA A 92 -7.72 11.13 9.79
C ALA A 92 -7.64 11.21 8.24
N VAL A 93 -7.97 10.12 7.55
CA VAL A 93 -8.02 10.03 6.09
C VAL A 93 -8.91 11.10 5.47
N VAL A 94 -10.09 11.36 6.05
CA VAL A 94 -11.01 12.38 5.55
C VAL A 94 -10.53 13.80 5.88
N SER A 95 -9.95 14.00 7.06
CA SER A 95 -9.50 15.31 7.52
C SER A 95 -8.22 15.82 6.82
N ASP A 96 -7.27 14.92 6.57
CA ASP A 96 -6.00 15.22 5.90
C ASP A 96 -5.56 14.02 5.03
N PRO A 97 -6.16 13.85 3.84
CA PRO A 97 -5.81 12.76 2.94
C PRO A 97 -4.40 12.88 2.36
N ASN A 98 -3.80 14.08 2.38
CA ASN A 98 -2.45 14.28 1.86
C ASN A 98 -1.41 13.66 2.78
N SER A 99 -1.50 13.93 4.08
CA SER A 99 -0.54 13.39 5.06
C SER A 99 -0.82 11.93 5.40
N THR A 100 -2.09 11.49 5.30
CA THR A 100 -2.49 10.15 5.75
C THR A 100 -2.32 9.08 4.68
N ILE A 101 -2.71 9.38 3.43
CA ILE A 101 -2.73 8.41 2.31
C ILE A 101 -2.04 8.93 1.05
N MET A 102 -1.26 10.02 1.16
CA MET A 102 -0.50 10.59 0.05
C MET A 102 -1.36 11.05 -1.14
N PHE A 103 -2.59 11.53 -0.88
CA PHE A 103 -3.53 11.91 -1.94
C PHE A 103 -2.98 12.97 -2.92
N GLY A 104 -2.21 13.93 -2.43
CA GLY A 104 -1.57 14.95 -3.28
C GLY A 104 -0.58 14.34 -4.28
N LYS A 105 0.19 13.32 -3.87
CA LYS A 105 1.10 12.59 -4.76
C LYS A 105 0.36 11.70 -5.75
N TYR A 106 -0.75 11.12 -5.33
CA TYR A 106 -1.65 10.42 -6.24
C TYR A 106 -2.24 11.34 -7.33
N ALA A 107 -2.71 12.53 -6.96
CA ALA A 107 -3.21 13.52 -7.90
C ALA A 107 -2.11 13.99 -8.87
N GLU A 108 -0.88 14.17 -8.38
CA GLU A 108 0.29 14.47 -9.20
C GLU A 108 0.56 13.34 -10.20
N ALA A 109 0.61 12.08 -9.75
CA ALA A 109 0.83 10.91 -10.60
C ALA A 109 -0.23 10.77 -11.70
N ILE A 110 -1.51 11.00 -11.40
CA ILE A 110 -2.57 11.01 -12.41
C ILE A 110 -2.29 12.02 -13.52
N LYS A 111 -1.83 13.22 -13.15
CA LYS A 111 -1.60 14.31 -14.11
C LYS A 111 -0.48 13.98 -15.10
N PHE A 112 0.59 13.32 -14.65
CA PHE A 112 1.78 13.05 -15.48
C PHE A 112 1.79 11.66 -16.12
N LEU A 113 1.29 10.64 -15.42
CA LEU A 113 1.34 9.24 -15.87
C LEU A 113 -0.01 8.73 -16.39
N GLY A 114 -1.10 9.41 -16.05
CA GLY A 114 -2.47 9.02 -16.38
C GLY A 114 -3.16 8.24 -15.26
N ARG A 115 -4.48 8.06 -15.40
CA ARG A 115 -5.30 7.31 -14.44
C ARG A 115 -5.03 5.81 -14.52
N LEU A 116 -4.98 5.16 -13.35
CA LEU A 116 -4.86 3.71 -13.24
C LEU A 116 -6.16 3.01 -13.65
N LYS A 117 -6.02 1.83 -14.25
CA LYS A 117 -7.08 0.81 -14.30
C LYS A 117 -7.09 0.00 -13.00
N ASP A 118 -8.17 -0.71 -12.74
CA ASP A 118 -8.35 -1.52 -11.52
C ASP A 118 -7.24 -2.56 -11.30
N ASN A 119 -6.66 -3.09 -12.37
CA ASN A 119 -5.57 -4.06 -12.32
C ASN A 119 -4.18 -3.43 -12.29
N GLN A 120 -4.04 -2.13 -12.02
CA GLN A 120 -2.76 -1.42 -12.08
C GLN A 120 -2.41 -0.71 -10.78
N ASN A 121 -1.13 -0.48 -10.55
CA ASN A 121 -0.56 0.31 -9.45
C ASN A 121 0.44 1.33 -10.00
N TYR A 122 0.80 2.32 -9.18
CA TYR A 122 2.01 3.11 -9.40
C TYR A 122 3.18 2.39 -8.73
N ALA A 123 4.06 1.82 -9.54
CA ALA A 123 5.30 1.18 -9.11
C ALA A 123 6.47 2.17 -9.19
N PHE A 124 7.57 1.87 -8.51
CA PHE A 124 8.76 2.73 -8.53
C PHE A 124 9.88 2.12 -9.37
N LYS A 125 10.59 2.95 -10.15
CA LYS A 125 11.78 2.53 -10.90
C LYS A 125 12.89 2.08 -9.94
N VAL A 126 12.99 2.78 -8.81
CA VAL A 126 13.76 2.40 -7.63
C VAL A 126 12.82 2.43 -6.43
N GLU A 127 12.59 1.30 -5.76
CA GLU A 127 11.71 1.25 -4.59
C GLU A 127 12.23 2.09 -3.42
N LEU A 128 11.31 2.59 -2.58
CA LEU A 128 11.63 3.49 -1.48
C LEU A 128 12.57 2.83 -0.46
N SER A 129 12.32 1.56 -0.14
CA SER A 129 13.18 0.76 0.74
C SER A 129 14.62 0.60 0.23
N LEU A 130 14.85 0.83 -1.07
CA LEU A 130 16.16 0.82 -1.71
C LEU A 130 16.75 2.23 -1.89
N GLY A 131 16.13 3.26 -1.31
CA GLY A 131 16.57 4.66 -1.41
C GLY A 131 15.97 5.42 -2.60
N GLY A 132 14.94 4.87 -3.24
CA GLY A 132 14.17 5.57 -4.26
C GLY A 132 13.43 6.78 -3.72
N ALA A 133 13.25 7.80 -4.57
CA ALA A 133 12.49 9.00 -4.20
C ALA A 133 10.99 8.77 -4.38
N PHE A 134 10.18 9.31 -3.46
CA PHE A 134 8.71 9.29 -3.56
C PHE A 134 8.20 10.47 -4.40
N ASP A 135 8.49 10.41 -5.70
CA ASP A 135 8.09 11.40 -6.68
C ASP A 135 7.64 10.74 -7.99
N VAL A 136 7.00 11.54 -8.84
CA VAL A 136 6.38 11.05 -10.07
C VAL A 136 7.42 10.67 -11.13
N ASP A 137 8.61 11.28 -11.09
CA ASP A 137 9.71 10.94 -11.99
C ASP A 137 10.26 9.54 -11.71
N ASN A 138 10.16 9.06 -10.46
CA ASN A 138 10.49 7.70 -10.09
C ASN A 138 9.31 6.71 -10.26
N MET A 139 8.12 7.16 -10.63
CA MET A 139 6.94 6.28 -10.77
C MET A 139 6.71 5.80 -12.21
N TYR A 140 6.00 4.68 -12.34
CA TYR A 140 5.42 4.19 -13.60
C TYR A 140 4.18 3.33 -13.33
N ILE A 141 3.32 3.17 -14.34
CA ILE A 141 2.14 2.31 -14.23
C ILE A 141 2.54 0.86 -14.47
N SER A 142 2.20 -0.04 -13.54
CA SER A 142 2.48 -1.47 -13.61
C SER A 142 1.23 -2.30 -13.35
N ASP A 143 1.18 -3.54 -13.85
CA ASP A 143 0.17 -4.51 -13.42
C ASP A 143 0.32 -4.79 -11.92
N ARG A 144 -0.80 -4.80 -11.19
CA ARG A 144 -0.76 -4.90 -9.72
C ARG A 144 -0.21 -6.23 -9.21
N LEU A 145 -0.36 -7.32 -9.96
CA LEU A 145 0.14 -8.64 -9.58
C LEU A 145 1.64 -8.77 -9.86
N GLU A 146 2.11 -8.16 -10.95
CA GLU A 146 3.54 -8.04 -11.21
C GLU A 146 4.23 -7.13 -10.20
N ASN A 147 3.65 -5.96 -9.92
CA ASN A 147 4.17 -5.03 -8.93
C ASN A 147 4.30 -5.69 -7.56
N VAL A 148 3.24 -6.32 -7.02
CA VAL A 148 3.31 -6.96 -5.70
C VAL A 148 4.35 -8.08 -5.62
N LYS A 149 4.53 -8.83 -6.71
CA LYS A 149 5.57 -9.85 -6.82
C LYS A 149 6.98 -9.24 -6.75
N ASN A 150 7.20 -8.08 -7.35
CA ASN A 150 8.47 -7.38 -7.29
C ASN A 150 8.73 -6.81 -5.89
N LEU A 151 7.74 -6.14 -5.29
CA LEU A 151 7.82 -5.65 -3.91
C LEU A 151 8.17 -6.78 -2.93
N ALA A 152 7.50 -7.92 -3.06
CA ALA A 152 7.76 -9.11 -2.25
C ALA A 152 9.20 -9.63 -2.37
N LYS A 153 9.76 -9.67 -3.58
CA LYS A 153 11.15 -10.08 -3.79
C LYS A 153 12.13 -9.10 -3.14
N ILE A 154 11.83 -7.80 -3.18
CA ILE A 154 12.66 -6.78 -2.55
C ILE A 154 12.62 -6.95 -1.04
N ALA A 155 11.42 -7.03 -0.44
CA ALA A 155 11.25 -7.30 0.99
C ALA A 155 12.04 -8.54 1.43
N ARG A 156 12.00 -9.63 0.64
CA ARG A 156 12.82 -10.83 0.91
C ARG A 156 14.32 -10.55 0.93
N GLN A 157 14.82 -9.75 0.00
CA GLN A 157 16.24 -9.42 -0.13
C GLN A 157 16.73 -8.53 1.01
N ILE A 158 15.90 -7.58 1.45
CA ILE A 158 16.30 -6.59 2.46
C ILE A 158 15.85 -6.93 3.88
N ARG A 159 15.10 -8.02 4.10
CA ARG A 159 14.64 -8.45 5.45
C ARG A 159 15.74 -8.62 6.51
N CYS A 160 16.99 -8.79 6.08
CA CYS A 160 18.15 -8.95 6.96
C CYS A 160 19.04 -7.70 7.00
N VAL A 161 18.66 -6.64 6.29
CA VAL A 161 19.41 -5.40 6.21
C VAL A 161 18.95 -4.49 7.35
N PRO A 162 19.87 -4.04 8.23
CA PRO A 162 19.51 -3.09 9.29
C PRO A 162 18.95 -1.80 8.70
N ILE A 163 17.92 -1.25 9.36
CA ILE A 163 17.37 0.07 9.03
C ILE A 163 18.51 1.10 9.01
N GLY A 164 18.62 1.85 7.91
CA GLY A 164 19.66 2.86 7.70
C GLY A 164 20.95 2.36 7.03
N ALA A 165 21.00 1.10 6.60
CA ALA A 165 22.11 0.61 5.78
C ALA A 165 22.17 1.36 4.44
N LYS A 166 23.36 1.89 4.11
CA LYS A 166 23.62 2.48 2.79
C LYS A 166 24.17 1.40 1.88
N PHE A 167 23.49 1.13 0.78
CA PHE A 167 24.02 0.30 -0.29
C PHE A 167 24.97 1.16 -1.13
N ALA A 168 26.27 0.84 -1.08
CA ALA A 168 27.20 1.37 -2.07
C ALA A 168 27.03 0.55 -3.37
N ALA A 169 26.71 1.22 -4.47
CA ALA A 169 26.91 0.64 -5.77
C ALA A 169 28.40 0.76 -6.10
N ASP A 170 29.12 -0.35 -6.09
CA ASP A 170 30.44 -0.40 -6.72
C ASP A 170 30.19 -0.27 -8.23
N ILE A 171 30.55 0.89 -8.80
CA ILE A 171 30.50 1.18 -10.24
C ILE A 171 31.81 0.75 -10.87
#